data_AF-A0A7X8HG80-F1
#
_entry.id   AF-A0A7X8HG80-F1
#
_cell.length_a   1.000
_cell.length_b   1.000
_cell.length_c   1.000
_cell.angle_alpha   90.00
_cell.angle_beta   90.00
_cell.angle_gamma   90.00
#
_symmetry.space_group_name_H-M   'P 1'
#
loop_
_entity.id
_entity.type
_entity.pdbx_description
1 polymer ?
#
loop_
_entity_poly.entity_id
_entity_poly.type
_entity_poly.pdbx_seq_one_letter_code
_entity_poly.pdbx_strand_id
1 'polypeptide(L)'
;MYVSEYYIDNGHLNNVGRFMLETFDDHRNIRKCYVEVKDYILYGDGISELASILDRYNLIFSNENQFQQFMDLIMFAKNNTRIWENNGYTPSELHEILAKEDKKIIEFPTIERRKKIGRNDPCPCGSGKKYKKCCAKLDDTKSAQLSSEERILFFETWFGLMGFVNERIKVIKVKIKPEFPNTVSDTMILKVREVLWEEPELIDEYINTAQLTQEKIDILKLWRTNYKKGMFLILEYQAEYAVAIAPNDQGEDRLYGIKGISDSVATTLRQNLPTQIETVLLPFKGKIIYDSFIGTFPLSFGEGAKAAFREMYANAAKHGIITSLE
;
A
#
# COMPACT_ATOMS: atom_id res chain seq x y z
N MET A 1 -19.15 -2.87 -25.74
CA MET A 1 -20.57 -2.48 -25.85
C MET A 1 -20.78 -1.43 -24.77
N TYR A 2 -20.98 -0.16 -25.14
CA TYR A 2 -21.15 0.92 -24.16
C TYR A 2 -22.47 0.72 -23.41
N VAL A 3 -22.46 0.93 -22.09
CA VAL A 3 -23.69 0.92 -21.30
C VAL A 3 -24.38 2.27 -21.50
N SER A 4 -25.46 2.25 -22.29
CA SER A 4 -26.55 3.24 -22.40
C SER A 4 -26.20 4.74 -22.24
N GLU A 5 -26.45 5.53 -23.29
CA GLU A 5 -26.34 7.00 -23.33
C GLU A 5 -27.30 7.75 -22.37
N TYR A 6 -28.10 7.05 -21.59
CA TYR A 6 -29.10 7.60 -20.66
C TYR A 6 -28.79 7.26 -19.20
N TYR A 7 -27.61 7.65 -18.72
CA TYR A 7 -27.31 7.52 -17.29
C TYR A 7 -28.01 8.62 -16.48
N ILE A 8 -28.73 8.20 -15.44
CA ILE A 8 -29.27 9.05 -14.39
C ILE A 8 -28.38 8.82 -13.17
N ASP A 9 -27.71 9.88 -12.69
CA ASP A 9 -26.91 9.81 -11.47
C ASP A 9 -27.78 9.35 -10.29
N ASN A 10 -27.36 8.30 -9.58
CA ASN A 10 -28.06 7.70 -8.42
C ASN A 10 -28.01 8.60 -7.16
N GLY A 11 -27.81 9.91 -7.34
CA GLY A 11 -27.84 10.91 -6.28
C GLY A 11 -26.57 10.98 -5.42
N HIS A 12 -25.49 10.28 -5.78
CA HIS A 12 -24.25 10.30 -5.00
C HIS A 12 -23.57 11.67 -5.02
N LEU A 13 -23.53 12.31 -6.19
CA LEU A 13 -23.04 13.69 -6.30
C LEU A 13 -23.96 14.64 -5.51
N ASN A 14 -25.28 14.43 -5.61
CA ASN A 14 -26.26 15.22 -4.86
C ASN A 14 -26.09 15.11 -3.33
N ASN A 15 -25.65 13.97 -2.81
CA ASN A 15 -25.39 13.80 -1.38
C ASN A 15 -24.18 14.65 -0.94
N VAL A 16 -23.11 14.71 -1.74
CA VAL A 16 -21.98 15.61 -1.51
C VAL A 16 -22.46 17.06 -1.51
N GLY A 17 -23.24 17.45 -2.52
CA GLY A 17 -23.79 18.82 -2.61
C GLY A 17 -24.69 19.18 -1.43
N ARG A 18 -25.54 18.24 -0.97
CA ARG A 18 -26.41 18.43 0.20
C ARG A 18 -25.58 18.62 1.47
N PHE A 19 -24.59 17.76 1.69
CA PHE A 19 -23.69 17.87 2.84
C PHE A 19 -22.97 19.22 2.85
N MET A 20 -22.45 19.68 1.70
CA MET A 20 -21.82 21.00 1.60
C MET A 20 -22.78 22.14 1.94
N LEU A 21 -24.05 22.06 1.50
CA LEU A 21 -25.08 23.07 1.82
C LEU A 21 -25.49 23.08 3.29
N GLU A 22 -25.47 21.92 3.95
CA GLU A 22 -25.79 21.78 5.38
C GLU A 22 -24.62 22.16 6.29
N THR A 23 -23.38 22.02 5.79
CA THR A 23 -22.15 22.24 6.56
C THR A 23 -21.66 23.68 6.50
N PHE A 24 -21.86 24.36 5.38
CA PHE A 24 -21.32 25.70 5.14
C PHE A 24 -22.44 26.73 4.95
N ASP A 25 -22.29 27.91 5.56
CA ASP A 25 -23.29 28.98 5.49
C ASP A 25 -23.21 29.83 4.19
N ASP A 26 -22.10 29.76 3.45
CA ASP A 26 -21.88 30.57 2.24
C ASP A 26 -22.48 29.93 0.98
N HIS A 27 -23.81 30.01 0.87
CA HIS A 27 -24.57 29.45 -0.25
C HIS A 27 -24.14 29.94 -1.65
N ARG A 28 -23.51 31.11 -1.78
CA ARG A 28 -23.03 31.62 -3.08
C ARG A 28 -21.75 30.94 -3.53
N ASN A 29 -20.82 30.70 -2.61
CA ASN A 29 -19.56 30.03 -2.91
C ASN A 29 -19.69 28.51 -2.96
N ILE A 30 -20.60 27.92 -2.16
CA ILE A 30 -20.86 26.47 -2.16
C ILE A 30 -21.24 25.96 -3.55
N ARG A 31 -22.14 26.64 -4.27
CA ARG A 31 -22.58 26.17 -5.58
C ARG A 31 -21.44 26.14 -6.61
N LYS A 32 -20.53 27.11 -6.55
CA LYS A 32 -19.36 27.15 -7.44
C LYS A 32 -18.32 26.11 -7.04
N CYS A 33 -18.04 26.01 -5.74
CA CYS A 33 -17.15 25.00 -5.19
C CYS A 33 -17.64 23.59 -5.52
N TYR A 34 -18.95 23.32 -5.40
CA TYR A 34 -19.53 22.03 -5.69
C TYR A 34 -19.35 21.62 -7.16
N VAL A 35 -19.38 22.57 -8.11
CA VAL A 35 -19.09 22.25 -9.53
C VAL A 35 -17.67 21.72 -9.68
N GLU A 36 -16.69 22.38 -9.05
CA GLU A 36 -15.30 21.93 -9.10
C GLU A 36 -15.07 20.63 -8.33
N VAL A 37 -15.73 20.45 -7.18
CA VAL A 37 -15.70 19.20 -6.42
C VAL A 37 -16.30 18.05 -7.25
N LYS A 38 -17.37 18.31 -8.00
CA LYS A 38 -17.96 17.32 -8.91
C LYS A 38 -16.99 16.94 -10.02
N ASP A 39 -16.31 17.91 -10.62
CA ASP A 39 -15.30 17.63 -11.64
C ASP A 39 -14.12 16.85 -11.05
N TYR A 40 -13.70 17.17 -9.82
CA TYR A 40 -12.72 16.39 -9.07
C TYR A 40 -13.17 14.95 -8.80
N ILE A 41 -14.44 14.72 -8.44
CA ILE A 41 -14.97 13.37 -8.24
C ILE A 41 -14.90 12.55 -9.53
N LEU A 42 -15.19 13.16 -10.67
CA LEU A 42 -15.23 12.50 -11.97
C LEU A 42 -13.84 12.25 -12.56
N TYR A 43 -12.93 13.22 -12.42
CA TYR A 43 -11.68 13.25 -13.19
C TYR A 43 -10.44 13.60 -12.36
N GLY A 44 -10.63 14.12 -11.15
CA GLY A 44 -9.55 14.59 -10.29
C GLY A 44 -8.88 13.46 -9.53
N ASP A 45 -7.58 13.63 -9.28
CA ASP A 45 -6.76 12.64 -8.60
C ASP A 45 -5.94 13.29 -7.48
N GLY A 46 -6.07 12.75 -6.27
CA GLY A 46 -5.30 13.17 -5.11
C GLY A 46 -5.95 14.28 -4.29
N ILE A 47 -5.84 14.16 -2.98
CA ILE A 47 -6.52 15.03 -2.00
C ILE A 47 -6.06 16.51 -2.05
N SER A 48 -4.90 16.79 -2.63
CA SER A 48 -4.35 18.15 -2.78
C SER A 48 -5.15 19.01 -3.77
N GLU A 49 -5.73 18.40 -4.81
CA GLU A 49 -6.63 19.09 -5.73
C GLU A 49 -7.92 19.48 -5.00
N LEU A 50 -8.53 18.54 -4.27
CA LEU A 50 -9.71 18.79 -3.44
C LEU A 50 -9.45 19.88 -2.39
N ALA A 51 -8.31 19.82 -1.69
CA ALA A 51 -7.92 20.84 -0.73
C ALA A 51 -7.78 22.22 -1.38
N SER A 52 -7.18 22.30 -2.57
CA SER A 52 -7.04 23.55 -3.32
C SER A 52 -8.38 24.12 -3.78
N ILE A 53 -9.34 23.25 -4.10
CA ILE A 53 -10.71 23.65 -4.44
C ILE A 53 -11.37 24.27 -3.20
N LEU A 54 -11.36 23.57 -2.06
CA LEU A 54 -11.99 24.06 -0.82
C LEU A 54 -11.38 25.38 -0.33
N ASP A 55 -10.05 25.51 -0.39
CA ASP A 55 -9.30 26.71 0.01
C ASP A 55 -9.66 27.92 -0.87
N ARG A 56 -9.77 27.72 -2.20
CA ARG A 56 -10.16 28.79 -3.14
C ARG A 56 -11.51 29.41 -2.82
N TYR A 57 -12.43 28.61 -2.27
CA TYR A 57 -13.76 29.06 -1.86
C TYR A 57 -13.86 29.35 -0.36
N ASN A 58 -12.74 29.29 0.37
CA ASN A 58 -12.64 29.52 1.80
C ASN A 58 -13.65 28.67 2.61
N LEU A 59 -13.83 27.40 2.21
CA LEU A 59 -14.69 26.45 2.90
C LEU A 59 -13.87 25.70 3.96
N ILE A 60 -14.13 26.02 5.23
CA ILE A 60 -13.38 25.50 6.38
C ILE A 60 -14.31 24.63 7.22
N PHE A 61 -13.95 23.37 7.42
CA PHE A 61 -14.69 22.46 8.30
C PHE A 61 -14.50 22.87 9.76
N SER A 62 -15.57 22.79 10.55
CA SER A 62 -15.53 23.18 11.96
C SER A 62 -14.81 22.15 12.84
N ASN A 63 -14.74 20.90 12.40
CA ASN A 63 -14.08 19.81 13.12
C ASN A 63 -13.67 18.67 12.18
N GLU A 64 -12.83 17.78 12.69
CA GLU A 64 -12.33 16.61 11.98
C GLU A 64 -13.45 15.64 11.56
N ASN A 65 -14.50 15.49 12.37
CA ASN A 65 -15.61 14.61 12.03
C ASN A 65 -16.39 15.08 10.79
N GLN A 66 -16.63 16.39 10.62
CA GLN A 66 -17.23 16.94 9.40
C GLN A 66 -16.34 16.69 8.18
N PHE A 67 -15.02 16.84 8.35
CA PHE A 67 -14.07 16.56 7.28
C PHE A 67 -14.10 15.07 6.89
N GLN A 68 -14.10 14.14 7.85
CA GLN A 68 -14.19 12.71 7.58
C GLN A 68 -15.51 12.34 6.87
N GLN A 69 -16.65 12.85 7.34
CA GLN A 69 -17.95 12.64 6.69
C GLN A 69 -17.97 13.15 5.25
N PHE A 70 -17.35 14.31 5.00
CA PHE A 70 -17.19 14.83 3.64
C PHE A 70 -16.34 13.89 2.79
N MET A 71 -15.19 13.44 3.30
CA MET A 71 -14.28 12.54 2.59
C MET A 71 -14.92 11.19 2.27
N ASP A 72 -15.72 10.63 3.19
CA ASP A 72 -16.48 9.40 2.96
C ASP A 72 -17.47 9.57 1.80
N LEU A 73 -18.19 10.70 1.77
CA LEU A 73 -19.13 11.01 0.68
C LEU A 73 -18.41 11.19 -0.66
N ILE A 74 -17.25 11.86 -0.66
CA ILE A 74 -16.40 12.02 -1.86
C ILE A 74 -15.94 10.67 -2.38
N MET A 75 -15.38 9.82 -1.51
CA MET A 75 -14.89 8.50 -1.89
C MET A 75 -16.03 7.59 -2.37
N PHE A 76 -17.17 7.63 -1.69
CA PHE A 76 -18.35 6.89 -2.09
C PHE A 76 -18.85 7.35 -3.47
N ALA A 77 -18.91 8.65 -3.73
CA ALA A 77 -19.29 9.18 -5.03
C ALA A 77 -18.28 8.79 -6.12
N LYS A 78 -16.97 8.96 -5.89
CA LYS A 78 -15.92 8.61 -6.87
C LYS A 78 -15.97 7.13 -7.25
N ASN A 79 -16.26 6.23 -6.31
CA ASN A 79 -16.36 4.80 -6.57
C ASN A 79 -17.68 4.36 -7.24
N ASN A 80 -18.76 5.11 -7.03
CA ASN A 80 -20.12 4.74 -7.47
C ASN A 80 -20.70 5.64 -8.56
N THR A 81 -19.91 6.56 -9.13
CA THR A 81 -20.31 7.37 -10.28
C THR A 81 -19.73 6.78 -11.57
N ARG A 82 -20.55 6.68 -12.62
CA ARG A 82 -20.11 6.20 -13.93
C ARG A 82 -19.23 7.23 -14.60
N ILE A 83 -18.12 6.79 -15.17
CA ILE A 83 -17.18 7.66 -15.89
C ILE A 83 -16.91 7.12 -17.30
N TRP A 84 -16.53 8.02 -18.20
CA TRP A 84 -16.35 7.70 -19.62
C TRP A 84 -15.17 6.76 -19.84
N GLU A 85 -14.09 6.99 -19.09
CA GLU A 85 -12.85 6.22 -19.06
C GLU A 85 -13.09 4.74 -18.75
N ASN A 86 -14.15 4.46 -17.98
CA ASN A 86 -14.60 3.11 -17.64
C ASN A 86 -15.66 2.57 -18.60
N ASN A 87 -15.76 3.10 -19.83
CA ASN A 87 -16.80 2.75 -20.81
C ASN A 87 -18.24 2.86 -20.25
N GLY A 88 -18.45 3.80 -19.32
CA GLY A 88 -19.73 3.99 -18.65
C GLY A 88 -19.98 3.06 -17.46
N TYR A 89 -18.99 2.33 -16.94
CA TYR A 89 -19.11 1.64 -15.64
C TYR A 89 -18.68 2.54 -14.48
N THR A 90 -19.27 2.34 -13.29
CA THR A 90 -18.66 2.88 -12.06
C THR A 90 -17.38 2.10 -11.74
N PRO A 91 -16.40 2.68 -11.04
CA PRO A 91 -15.24 1.93 -10.57
C PRO A 91 -15.62 0.66 -9.77
N SER A 92 -16.63 0.73 -8.91
CA SER A 92 -17.13 -0.43 -8.15
C SER A 92 -17.77 -1.50 -9.05
N GLU A 93 -18.59 -1.10 -10.03
CA GLU A 93 -19.17 -2.05 -11.00
C GLU A 93 -18.10 -2.70 -11.86
N LEU A 94 -17.13 -1.91 -12.33
CA LEU A 94 -16.01 -2.41 -13.10
C LEU A 94 -15.20 -3.41 -12.28
N HIS A 95 -14.94 -3.08 -11.01
CA HIS A 95 -14.29 -4.01 -10.07
C HIS A 95 -15.09 -5.32 -9.94
N GLU A 96 -16.41 -5.25 -9.78
CA GLU A 96 -17.27 -6.45 -9.72
C GLU A 96 -17.30 -7.25 -11.02
N ILE A 97 -17.34 -6.60 -12.17
CA ILE A 97 -17.34 -7.26 -13.49
C ILE A 97 -16.00 -7.97 -13.69
N LEU A 98 -14.88 -7.28 -13.45
CA LEU A 98 -13.55 -7.85 -13.50
C LEU A 98 -13.40 -9.01 -12.51
N ALA A 99 -13.99 -8.89 -11.30
CA ALA A 99 -14.02 -9.96 -10.31
C ALA A 99 -14.93 -11.15 -10.71
N LYS A 100 -15.96 -10.94 -11.54
CA LYS A 100 -16.87 -11.99 -12.05
C LYS A 100 -16.35 -12.67 -13.33
N GLU A 101 -15.54 -11.97 -14.14
CA GLU A 101 -14.94 -12.50 -15.37
C GLU A 101 -13.73 -13.44 -15.14
N ASP A 102 -13.28 -13.61 -13.89
CA ASP A 102 -12.26 -14.56 -13.42
C ASP A 102 -12.56 -16.07 -13.72
N LYS A 103 -13.65 -16.38 -14.46
CA LYS A 103 -13.94 -17.73 -15.01
C LYS A 103 -13.47 -17.96 -16.45
N LYS A 104 -12.92 -16.97 -17.14
CA LYS A 104 -12.24 -17.18 -18.43
C LYS A 104 -10.80 -16.71 -18.31
N ILE A 105 -9.92 -17.67 -18.08
CA ILE A 105 -8.47 -17.51 -18.07
C ILE A 105 -8.06 -16.89 -19.42
N ILE A 106 -7.77 -15.59 -19.41
CA ILE A 106 -6.87 -15.00 -20.38
C ILE A 106 -5.48 -15.35 -19.87
N GLU A 107 -4.70 -16.10 -20.65
CA GLU A 107 -3.27 -16.24 -20.38
C GLU A 107 -2.66 -14.84 -20.37
N PHE A 108 -2.36 -14.33 -19.17
CA PHE A 108 -1.54 -13.14 -19.04
C PHE A 108 -0.18 -13.47 -19.65
N PRO A 109 0.37 -12.61 -20.52
CA PRO A 109 1.70 -12.83 -21.07
C PRO A 109 2.67 -13.02 -19.91
N THR A 110 3.35 -14.17 -19.94
CA THR A 110 4.54 -14.47 -19.15
C THR A 110 5.35 -13.20 -18.97
N ILE A 111 5.60 -12.82 -17.71
CA ILE A 111 6.44 -11.69 -17.28
C ILE A 111 7.35 -11.23 -18.43
N GLU A 112 6.90 -10.22 -19.20
CA GLU A 112 7.85 -9.50 -20.02
C GLU A 112 8.86 -8.94 -19.03
N ARG A 113 10.13 -9.37 -19.16
CA ARG A 113 11.25 -8.83 -18.38
C ARG A 113 11.07 -7.32 -18.35
N ARG A 114 10.70 -6.77 -17.17
CA ARG A 114 10.51 -5.32 -16.96
C ARG A 114 11.61 -4.61 -17.71
N LYS A 115 11.23 -3.72 -18.66
CA LYS A 115 12.17 -3.00 -19.53
C LYS A 115 13.33 -2.50 -18.66
N LYS A 116 14.54 -3.04 -18.86
CA LYS A 116 15.70 -2.69 -18.04
C LYS A 116 15.91 -1.19 -18.14
N ILE A 117 15.83 -0.46 -17.03
CA ILE A 117 16.13 0.97 -16.97
C ILE A 117 17.59 1.14 -17.39
N GLY A 118 17.82 1.95 -18.41
CA GLY A 118 19.16 2.26 -18.87
C GLY A 118 19.93 3.01 -17.78
N ARG A 119 21.20 2.66 -17.56
CA ARG A 119 22.08 3.33 -16.56
C ARG A 119 22.09 4.86 -16.68
N ASN A 120 21.79 5.41 -17.86
CA ASN A 120 21.79 6.85 -18.10
C ASN A 120 20.40 7.51 -18.04
N ASP A 121 19.32 6.74 -17.91
CA ASP A 121 17.95 7.25 -17.87
C ASP A 121 17.71 8.04 -16.57
N PRO A 122 16.77 9.00 -16.53
CA PRO A 122 16.36 9.63 -15.27
C PRO A 122 15.98 8.56 -14.23
N CYS A 123 16.50 8.63 -13.00
CA CYS A 123 16.09 7.63 -12.01
C CYS A 123 14.60 7.80 -11.68
N PRO A 124 13.80 6.71 -11.66
CA PRO A 124 12.43 6.74 -11.18
C PRO A 124 12.26 7.17 -9.71
N CYS A 125 13.35 7.30 -8.92
CA CYS A 125 13.32 7.87 -7.55
C CYS A 125 12.94 9.37 -7.50
N GLY A 126 12.80 10.04 -8.65
CA GLY A 126 12.45 11.46 -8.72
C GLY A 126 13.55 12.42 -8.28
N SER A 127 14.76 11.90 -8.00
CA SER A 127 15.91 12.74 -7.61
C SER A 127 16.41 13.69 -8.70
N GLY A 128 15.88 13.60 -9.93
CA GLY A 128 16.40 14.30 -11.10
C GLY A 128 17.78 13.82 -11.58
N LYS A 129 18.41 12.85 -10.90
CA LYS A 129 19.72 12.29 -11.27
C LYS A 129 19.55 11.13 -12.24
N LYS A 130 20.57 10.87 -13.08
CA LYS A 130 20.66 9.63 -13.90
C LYS A 130 20.61 8.39 -12.99
N TYR A 131 20.02 7.29 -13.44
CA TYR A 131 19.86 6.04 -12.70
C TYR A 131 21.19 5.57 -12.09
N LYS A 132 22.29 5.58 -12.87
CA LYS A 132 23.65 5.26 -12.39
C LYS A 132 24.22 6.14 -11.28
N LYS A 133 23.61 7.31 -11.04
CA LYS A 133 24.01 8.29 -10.03
C LYS A 133 22.99 8.44 -8.88
N CYS A 134 21.80 7.83 -8.96
CA CYS A 134 20.83 7.66 -7.84
C CYS A 134 20.79 6.17 -7.51
N CYS A 135 19.73 5.51 -7.96
CA CYS A 135 19.29 4.20 -7.50
C CYS A 135 20.21 3.06 -7.90
N ALA A 136 20.93 3.15 -9.01
CA ALA A 136 21.82 2.05 -9.39
C ALA A 136 23.01 1.87 -8.42
N LYS A 137 23.37 2.92 -7.65
CA LYS A 137 24.36 2.77 -6.56
C LYS A 137 23.79 2.02 -5.36
N LEU A 138 22.47 2.13 -5.14
CA LEU A 138 21.71 1.39 -4.12
C LEU A 138 21.35 -0.03 -4.61
N ASP A 139 21.31 -0.27 -5.92
CA ASP A 139 21.19 -1.62 -6.51
C ASP A 139 22.53 -2.40 -6.48
N ASP A 140 23.69 -1.72 -6.44
CA ASP A 140 25.00 -2.35 -6.25
C ASP A 140 25.25 -2.77 -4.78
N THR A 141 24.44 -2.29 -3.83
CA THR A 141 24.53 -2.69 -2.41
C THR A 141 23.68 -3.93 -2.15
N LYS A 142 24.29 -5.11 -2.34
CA LYS A 142 23.73 -6.44 -1.96
C LYS A 142 23.23 -6.55 -0.51
N SER A 143 23.48 -5.53 0.31
CA SER A 143 23.20 -5.54 1.73
C SER A 143 21.82 -4.96 2.09
N ALA A 144 21.16 -4.18 1.23
CA ALA A 144 19.82 -3.62 1.50
C ALA A 144 18.66 -4.64 1.43
N GLN A 145 18.99 -5.92 1.23
CA GLN A 145 18.08 -7.04 1.09
C GLN A 145 18.64 -8.28 1.79
N LEU A 146 17.83 -9.31 1.93
CA LEU A 146 18.26 -10.60 2.45
C LEU A 146 19.31 -11.28 1.55
N SER A 147 20.16 -12.11 2.17
CA SER A 147 21.03 -13.02 1.40
C SER A 147 20.21 -14.03 0.59
N SER A 148 20.84 -14.71 -0.37
CA SER A 148 20.16 -15.75 -1.14
C SER A 148 19.60 -16.87 -0.26
N GLU A 149 20.36 -17.29 0.76
CA GLU A 149 20.00 -18.33 1.72
C GLU A 149 18.85 -17.86 2.62
N GLU A 150 18.95 -16.63 3.13
CA GLU A 150 17.91 -16.00 3.95
C GLU A 150 16.59 -15.84 3.19
N ARG A 151 16.67 -15.44 1.91
CA ARG A 151 15.51 -15.30 1.04
C ARG A 151 14.80 -16.64 0.79
N ILE A 152 15.55 -17.71 0.53
CA ILE A 152 14.98 -19.05 0.35
C ILE A 152 14.31 -19.49 1.65
N LEU A 153 14.99 -19.35 2.78
CA LEU A 153 14.45 -19.67 4.10
C LEU A 153 13.16 -18.89 4.39
N PHE A 154 13.13 -17.58 4.09
CA PHE A 154 11.94 -16.76 4.23
C PHE A 154 10.79 -17.31 3.39
N PHE A 155 10.96 -17.50 2.08
CA PHE A 155 9.85 -17.91 1.21
C PHE A 155 9.37 -19.33 1.47
N GLU A 156 10.24 -20.28 1.80
CA GLU A 156 9.79 -21.61 2.20
C GLU A 156 8.96 -21.58 3.49
N THR A 157 9.36 -20.74 4.45
CA THR A 157 8.63 -20.57 5.73
C THR A 157 7.30 -19.87 5.49
N TRP A 158 7.31 -18.77 4.73
CA TRP A 158 6.14 -17.99 4.36
C TRP A 158 5.12 -18.82 3.57
N PHE A 159 5.53 -19.52 2.51
CA PHE A 159 4.62 -20.34 1.73
C PHE A 159 4.18 -21.62 2.43
N GLY A 160 5.00 -22.16 3.34
CA GLY A 160 4.57 -23.22 4.25
C GLY A 160 3.41 -22.79 5.14
N LEU A 161 3.54 -21.60 5.76
CA LEU A 161 2.48 -21.00 6.55
C LEU A 161 1.24 -20.69 5.72
N MET A 162 1.39 -20.05 4.55
CA MET A 162 0.27 -19.79 3.63
C MET A 162 -0.43 -21.07 3.17
N GLY A 163 0.33 -22.13 2.88
CA GLY A 163 -0.22 -23.45 2.55
C GLY A 163 -1.05 -24.02 3.69
N PHE A 164 -0.55 -23.94 4.92
CA PHE A 164 -1.27 -24.39 6.09
C PHE A 164 -2.57 -23.61 6.33
N VAL A 165 -2.50 -22.27 6.33
CA VAL A 165 -3.68 -21.40 6.48
C VAL A 165 -4.72 -21.73 5.40
N ASN A 166 -4.28 -21.89 4.14
CA ASN A 166 -5.19 -22.24 3.06
C ASN A 166 -5.81 -23.63 3.22
N GLU A 167 -5.08 -24.63 3.70
CA GLU A 167 -5.63 -25.97 3.96
C GLU A 167 -6.64 -25.95 5.11
N ARG A 168 -6.40 -25.13 6.13
CA ARG A 168 -7.25 -24.99 7.31
C ARG A 168 -8.57 -24.29 7.01
N ILE A 169 -8.49 -23.15 6.33
CA ILE A 169 -9.64 -22.26 6.09
C ILE A 169 -10.29 -22.49 4.72
N LYS A 170 -9.55 -23.07 3.76
CA LYS A 170 -9.98 -23.32 2.37
C LYS A 170 -10.32 -22.04 1.60
N VAL A 171 -9.46 -21.03 1.75
CA VAL A 171 -9.61 -19.71 1.11
C VAL A 171 -9.56 -19.81 -0.42
N ILE A 172 -8.61 -20.58 -0.96
CA ILE A 172 -8.44 -20.83 -2.39
C ILE A 172 -8.40 -22.34 -2.70
N LYS A 173 -8.79 -22.70 -3.92
CA LYS A 173 -8.85 -24.11 -4.36
C LYS A 173 -7.48 -24.72 -4.68
N VAL A 174 -6.47 -23.88 -4.93
CA VAL A 174 -5.13 -24.32 -5.34
C VAL A 174 -4.29 -24.57 -4.10
N LYS A 175 -3.51 -25.66 -4.10
CA LYS A 175 -2.58 -25.95 -3.02
C LYS A 175 -1.34 -25.06 -3.13
N ILE A 176 -1.03 -24.33 -2.06
CA ILE A 176 0.22 -23.59 -1.92
C ILE A 176 1.26 -24.53 -1.32
N LYS A 177 2.38 -24.71 -2.02
CA LYS A 177 3.50 -25.55 -1.56
C LYS A 177 4.58 -24.70 -0.87
N PRO A 178 5.34 -25.25 0.09
CA PRO A 178 6.44 -24.55 0.75
C PRO A 178 7.72 -24.49 -0.12
N GLU A 179 7.61 -24.00 -1.36
CA GLU A 179 8.71 -23.94 -2.33
C GLU A 179 8.85 -22.55 -2.95
N PHE A 180 10.09 -22.16 -3.28
CA PHE A 180 10.40 -20.91 -3.98
C PHE A 180 11.21 -21.20 -5.26
N PRO A 181 10.76 -20.72 -6.44
CA PRO A 181 9.55 -19.94 -6.68
C PRO A 181 8.26 -20.77 -6.52
N ASN A 182 7.17 -20.11 -6.12
CA ASN A 182 5.84 -20.73 -6.04
C ASN A 182 5.11 -20.60 -7.38
N THR A 183 4.24 -21.57 -7.70
CA THR A 183 3.42 -21.55 -8.92
C THR A 183 2.07 -20.86 -8.72
N VAL A 184 1.65 -20.64 -7.48
CA VAL A 184 0.44 -19.91 -7.13
C VAL A 184 0.67 -18.42 -7.32
N SER A 185 -0.31 -17.71 -7.90
CA SER A 185 -0.20 -16.28 -8.14
C SER A 185 -0.25 -15.45 -6.86
N ASP A 186 0.45 -14.31 -6.87
CA ASP A 186 0.51 -13.38 -5.74
C ASP A 186 -0.88 -12.91 -5.31
N THR A 187 -1.82 -12.69 -6.24
CA THR A 187 -3.21 -12.30 -5.94
C THR A 187 -3.95 -13.38 -5.13
N MET A 188 -3.70 -14.65 -5.41
CA MET A 188 -4.31 -15.75 -4.65
C MET A 188 -3.67 -15.88 -3.27
N ILE A 189 -2.35 -15.73 -3.18
CA ILE A 189 -1.63 -15.75 -1.91
C ILE A 189 -2.05 -14.57 -1.03
N LEU A 190 -2.29 -13.39 -1.62
CA LEU A 190 -2.78 -12.21 -0.91
C LEU A 190 -4.10 -12.48 -0.18
N LYS A 191 -5.05 -13.20 -0.80
CA LYS A 191 -6.31 -13.58 -0.15
C LYS A 191 -6.09 -14.43 1.10
N VAL A 192 -5.14 -15.36 1.05
CA VAL A 192 -4.77 -16.21 2.20
C VAL A 192 -4.05 -15.39 3.27
N ARG A 193 -3.19 -14.46 2.83
CA ARG A 193 -2.47 -13.53 3.69
C ARG A 193 -3.42 -12.65 4.50
N GLU A 194 -4.50 -12.14 3.91
CA GLU A 194 -5.46 -11.34 4.67
C GLU A 194 -6.07 -12.15 5.83
N VAL A 195 -6.47 -13.39 5.57
CA VAL A 195 -7.00 -14.30 6.60
C VAL A 195 -5.97 -14.56 7.71
N LEU A 196 -4.70 -14.79 7.38
CA LEU A 196 -3.65 -14.96 8.38
C LEU A 196 -3.57 -13.77 9.35
N TRP A 197 -3.68 -12.55 8.82
CA TRP A 197 -3.54 -11.35 9.65
C TRP A 197 -4.85 -10.92 10.33
N GLU A 198 -5.98 -11.53 9.98
CA GLU A 198 -7.23 -11.48 10.75
C GLU A 198 -7.21 -12.52 11.89
N GLU A 199 -6.58 -13.68 11.69
CA GLU A 199 -6.49 -14.79 12.64
C GLU A 199 -5.02 -15.22 12.90
N PRO A 200 -4.19 -14.39 13.57
CA PRO A 200 -2.75 -14.66 13.76
C PRO A 200 -2.45 -15.91 14.60
N GLU A 201 -3.42 -16.41 15.39
CA GLU A 201 -3.36 -17.68 16.11
C GLU A 201 -3.14 -18.91 15.19
N LEU A 202 -3.43 -18.79 13.89
CA LEU A 202 -3.11 -19.83 12.91
C LEU A 202 -1.60 -20.10 12.82
N ILE A 203 -0.74 -19.15 13.19
CA ILE A 203 0.70 -19.36 13.30
C ILE A 203 1.01 -20.34 14.44
N ASP A 204 0.32 -20.20 15.59
CA ASP A 204 0.49 -21.11 16.72
C ASP A 204 0.02 -22.52 16.36
N GLU A 205 -1.11 -22.64 15.66
CA GLU A 205 -1.61 -23.93 15.16
C GLU A 205 -0.61 -24.57 14.18
N TYR A 206 -0.03 -23.78 13.27
CA TYR A 206 0.98 -24.26 12.32
C TYR A 206 2.23 -24.79 13.02
N ILE A 207 2.76 -24.03 14.00
CA ILE A 207 3.94 -24.43 14.78
C ILE A 207 3.69 -25.76 15.51
N ASN A 208 2.49 -25.97 16.04
CA ASN A 208 2.17 -27.15 16.85
C ASN A 208 1.85 -28.41 16.02
N THR A 209 1.43 -28.25 14.76
CA THR A 209 0.91 -29.36 13.94
C THR A 209 1.82 -29.77 12.80
N ALA A 210 2.62 -28.84 12.26
CA ALA A 210 3.48 -29.13 11.13
C ALA A 210 4.87 -29.63 11.53
N GLN A 211 5.48 -30.44 10.67
CA GLN A 211 6.85 -30.89 10.86
C GLN A 211 7.82 -29.80 10.34
N LEU A 212 8.28 -28.94 11.25
CA LEU A 212 9.14 -27.80 10.95
C LEU A 212 10.54 -27.98 11.57
N THR A 213 11.54 -27.31 10.98
CA THR A 213 12.86 -27.19 11.61
C THR A 213 12.79 -26.19 12.77
N GLN A 214 13.68 -26.32 13.75
CA GLN A 214 13.74 -25.38 14.89
C GLN A 214 13.90 -23.92 14.42
N GLU A 215 14.73 -23.69 13.39
CA GLU A 215 14.93 -22.36 12.81
C GLU A 215 13.62 -21.75 12.27
N LYS A 216 12.78 -22.54 11.59
CA LYS A 216 11.47 -22.06 11.10
C LYS A 216 10.50 -21.79 12.26
N ILE A 217 10.53 -22.63 13.31
CA ILE A 217 9.71 -22.44 14.51
C ILE A 217 10.07 -21.12 15.21
N ASP A 218 11.36 -20.83 15.38
CA ASP A 218 11.82 -19.62 16.05
C ASP A 218 11.42 -18.36 15.26
N ILE A 219 11.54 -18.40 13.92
CA ILE A 219 11.06 -17.32 13.03
C ILE A 219 9.55 -17.11 13.18
N LEU A 220 8.75 -18.19 13.13
CA LEU A 220 7.29 -18.09 13.23
C LEU A 220 6.83 -17.58 14.58
N LYS A 221 7.51 -17.95 15.68
CA LYS A 221 7.24 -17.39 17.01
C LYS A 221 7.47 -15.89 17.03
N LEU A 222 8.59 -15.41 16.48
CA LEU A 222 8.88 -13.98 16.37
C LEU A 222 7.82 -13.26 15.52
N TRP A 223 7.41 -13.84 14.40
CA TRP A 223 6.33 -13.28 13.59
C TRP A 223 5.02 -13.22 14.36
N ARG A 224 4.70 -14.23 15.17
CA ARG A 224 3.47 -14.27 15.97
C ARG A 224 3.41 -13.19 17.04
N THR A 225 4.54 -12.87 17.68
CA THR A 225 4.57 -11.99 18.85
C THR A 225 4.97 -10.55 18.52
N ASN A 226 5.73 -10.32 17.44
CA ASN A 226 6.38 -9.02 17.18
C ASN A 226 6.09 -8.45 15.78
N TYR A 227 5.15 -9.02 15.02
CA TYR A 227 4.74 -8.40 13.74
C TYR A 227 4.09 -7.02 13.96
N LYS A 228 4.20 -6.16 12.95
CA LYS A 228 3.56 -4.84 12.96
C LYS A 228 2.85 -4.58 11.64
N LYS A 229 1.52 -4.75 11.64
CA LYS A 229 0.64 -4.39 10.51
C LYS A 229 0.30 -2.90 10.58
N GLY A 230 0.37 -2.20 9.45
CA GLY A 230 -0.16 -0.84 9.39
C GLY A 230 0.38 0.00 8.24
N MET A 231 0.16 1.30 8.38
CA MET A 231 0.64 2.32 7.46
C MET A 231 2.01 2.81 7.88
N PHE A 232 2.92 2.90 6.92
CA PHE A 232 4.29 3.37 7.10
C PHE A 232 4.60 4.44 6.07
N LEU A 233 5.32 5.47 6.47
CA LEU A 233 5.78 6.50 5.55
C LEU A 233 7.28 6.33 5.30
N ILE A 234 7.66 5.93 4.09
CA ILE A 234 9.05 5.86 3.66
C ILE A 234 9.55 7.27 3.41
N LEU A 235 10.60 7.65 4.15
CA LEU A 235 11.18 9.00 4.10
C LEU A 235 12.56 9.03 3.46
N GLU A 236 13.30 7.91 3.53
CA GLU A 236 14.67 7.85 3.04
C GLU A 236 15.02 6.42 2.57
N TYR A 237 15.91 6.33 1.59
CA TYR A 237 16.59 5.07 1.23
C TYR A 237 18.07 5.17 1.62
N GLN A 238 18.50 4.33 2.57
CA GLN A 238 19.90 4.21 2.98
C GLN A 238 20.55 2.99 2.33
N ALA A 239 21.87 2.85 2.50
CA ALA A 239 22.65 1.76 1.90
C ALA A 239 22.24 0.36 2.42
N GLU A 240 21.76 0.26 3.66
CA GLU A 240 21.44 -1.02 4.32
C GLU A 240 19.95 -1.31 4.43
N TYR A 241 19.07 -0.32 4.26
CA TYR A 241 17.63 -0.44 4.44
C TYR A 241 16.88 0.82 3.94
N ALA A 242 15.58 0.70 3.73
CA ALA A 242 14.68 1.86 3.65
C ALA A 242 14.30 2.33 5.06
N VAL A 243 14.20 3.64 5.26
CA VAL A 243 13.78 4.23 6.53
C VAL A 243 12.32 4.62 6.44
N ALA A 244 11.51 3.94 7.25
CA ALA A 244 10.10 4.24 7.44
C ALA A 244 9.88 4.97 8.77
N ILE A 245 8.85 5.82 8.84
CA ILE A 245 8.34 6.35 10.10
C ILE A 245 6.93 5.79 10.35
N ALA A 246 6.68 5.42 11.61
CA ALA A 246 5.37 4.99 12.10
C ALA A 246 5.31 5.12 13.64
N PRO A 247 4.11 5.28 14.23
CA PRO A 247 3.96 5.32 15.68
C PRO A 247 4.30 3.97 16.31
N ASN A 248 5.01 3.94 17.44
CA ASN A 248 5.18 2.73 18.26
C ASN A 248 3.91 2.42 19.06
N ASP A 249 3.95 1.39 19.92
CA ASP A 249 2.82 0.99 20.76
C ASP A 249 2.37 2.07 21.77
N GLN A 250 3.22 3.07 22.02
CA GLN A 250 2.94 4.22 22.87
C GLN A 250 2.43 5.44 22.07
N GLY A 251 2.29 5.31 20.75
CA GLY A 251 1.85 6.38 19.86
C GLY A 251 2.96 7.36 19.44
N GLU A 252 4.21 7.10 19.82
CA GLU A 252 5.34 7.97 19.50
C GLU A 252 5.93 7.61 18.14
N ASP A 253 6.22 8.61 17.31
CA ASP A 253 6.86 8.39 16.02
C ASP A 253 8.26 7.78 16.16
N ARG A 254 8.46 6.61 15.56
CA ARG A 254 9.75 5.90 15.51
C ARG A 254 10.17 5.61 14.09
N LEU A 255 11.49 5.58 13.87
CA LEU A 255 12.10 5.20 12.61
C LEU A 255 12.36 3.68 12.58
N TYR A 256 12.05 3.06 11.45
CA TYR A 256 12.23 1.63 11.19
C TYR A 256 13.10 1.42 9.96
N GLY A 257 14.16 0.64 10.11
CA GLY A 257 15.05 0.24 9.01
C GLY A 257 14.58 -1.07 8.38
N ILE A 258 13.91 -0.99 7.23
CA ILE A 258 13.29 -2.12 6.53
C ILE A 258 14.21 -2.61 5.41
N LYS A 259 14.57 -3.89 5.45
CA LYS A 259 15.31 -4.58 4.37
C LYS A 259 14.35 -5.20 3.35
N GLY A 260 14.84 -5.24 2.12
CA GLY A 260 14.24 -5.97 1.03
C GLY A 260 14.31 -7.49 1.22
N ILE A 261 13.42 -8.24 0.57
CA ILE A 261 13.46 -9.71 0.58
C ILE A 261 14.24 -10.21 -0.64
N SER A 262 13.69 -9.97 -1.83
CA SER A 262 14.34 -10.32 -3.12
C SER A 262 15.20 -9.19 -3.65
N ASP A 263 14.64 -7.98 -3.63
CA ASP A 263 15.27 -6.73 -4.02
C ASP A 263 15.11 -5.74 -2.87
N SER A 264 15.92 -4.69 -2.83
CA SER A 264 15.75 -3.60 -1.87
C SER A 264 14.35 -2.99 -1.95
N VAL A 265 13.87 -2.41 -0.85
CA VAL A 265 12.56 -1.71 -0.84
C VAL A 265 12.54 -0.57 -1.89
N ALA A 266 13.65 0.13 -2.10
CA ALA A 266 13.76 1.17 -3.12
C ALA A 266 13.51 0.63 -4.54
N THR A 267 14.09 -0.53 -4.84
CA THR A 267 13.97 -1.21 -6.14
C THR A 267 12.58 -1.81 -6.35
N THR A 268 11.96 -2.29 -5.26
CA THR A 268 10.59 -2.80 -5.23
C THR A 268 9.57 -1.69 -5.49
N LEU A 269 9.68 -0.56 -4.78
CA LEU A 269 8.71 0.54 -4.86
C LEU A 269 8.88 1.40 -6.10
N ARG A 270 10.11 1.82 -6.44
CA ARG A 270 10.42 2.76 -7.53
C ARG A 270 9.60 4.06 -7.50
N GLN A 271 9.26 4.54 -6.30
CA GLN A 271 8.51 5.77 -6.10
C GLN A 271 9.39 6.90 -5.57
N ASN A 272 8.89 8.13 -5.74
CA ASN A 272 9.46 9.33 -5.15
C ASN A 272 9.19 9.35 -3.65
N LEU A 273 10.11 9.94 -2.90
CA LEU A 273 9.94 10.13 -1.47
C LEU A 273 9.38 11.52 -1.15
N PRO A 274 8.58 11.66 -0.08
CA PRO A 274 8.12 10.59 0.80
C PRO A 274 7.01 9.75 0.14
N THR A 275 6.89 8.47 0.52
CA THR A 275 5.92 7.52 -0.05
C THR A 275 5.22 6.75 1.07
N GLN A 276 3.89 6.69 1.03
CA GLN A 276 3.12 5.93 2.01
C GLN A 276 2.88 4.50 1.52
N ILE A 277 3.11 3.54 2.41
CA ILE A 277 2.90 2.13 2.15
C ILE A 277 2.05 1.49 3.24
N GLU A 278 1.33 0.44 2.88
CA GLU A 278 0.70 -0.49 3.82
C GLU A 278 1.39 -1.85 3.72
N THR A 279 1.83 -2.39 4.85
CA THR A 279 2.47 -3.71 4.88
C THR A 279 2.43 -4.29 6.31
N VAL A 280 2.95 -5.50 6.47
CA VAL A 280 3.25 -6.09 7.78
C VAL A 280 4.75 -6.21 7.92
N LEU A 281 5.33 -5.48 8.88
CA LEU A 281 6.73 -5.63 9.23
C LEU A 281 6.92 -6.89 10.06
N LEU A 282 7.96 -7.65 9.71
CA LEU A 282 8.29 -8.92 10.35
C LEU A 282 9.75 -8.91 10.86
N PRO A 283 9.99 -9.40 12.09
CA PRO A 283 11.35 -9.74 12.52
C PRO A 283 11.90 -10.93 11.72
N PHE A 284 13.15 -10.85 11.30
CA PHE A 284 13.82 -11.96 10.62
C PHE A 284 15.34 -11.89 10.81
N LYS A 285 15.89 -12.75 11.68
CA LYS A 285 17.34 -12.91 11.92
C LYS A 285 18.03 -11.57 12.22
N GLY A 286 17.51 -10.84 13.20
CA GLY A 286 17.98 -9.53 13.65
C GLY A 286 17.70 -8.37 12.69
N LYS A 287 16.81 -8.57 11.70
CA LYS A 287 16.43 -7.58 10.68
C LYS A 287 14.93 -7.33 10.72
N ILE A 288 14.51 -6.19 10.20
CA ILE A 288 13.10 -5.94 9.85
C ILE A 288 12.94 -6.14 8.35
N ILE A 289 12.01 -7.03 7.98
CA ILE A 289 11.54 -7.21 6.60
C ILE A 289 10.03 -6.98 6.55
N TYR A 290 9.41 -7.33 5.44
CA TYR A 290 7.96 -7.33 5.26
C TYR A 290 7.44 -8.72 4.86
N ASP A 291 6.13 -8.93 4.90
CA ASP A 291 5.45 -10.20 4.61
C ASP A 291 5.36 -10.55 3.10
N SER A 292 6.29 -10.05 2.29
CA SER A 292 6.29 -10.11 0.82
C SER A 292 5.26 -9.24 0.11
N PHE A 293 4.33 -8.58 0.80
CA PHE A 293 3.35 -7.68 0.19
C PHE A 293 3.55 -6.24 0.64
N ILE A 294 3.55 -5.31 -0.30
CA ILE A 294 3.54 -3.88 -0.02
C ILE A 294 2.44 -3.23 -0.84
N GLY A 295 1.40 -2.75 -0.17
CA GLY A 295 0.42 -1.84 -0.73
C GLY A 295 1.05 -0.46 -0.87
N THR A 296 0.89 0.18 -2.03
CA THR A 296 1.35 1.54 -2.25
C THR A 296 0.16 2.43 -2.57
N PHE A 297 0.18 3.65 -2.04
CA PHE A 297 -0.83 4.66 -2.33
C PHE A 297 -0.15 5.76 -3.14
N PRO A 298 -0.59 6.03 -4.39
CA PRO A 298 -0.06 7.14 -5.16
C PRO A 298 -0.51 8.45 -4.53
N LEU A 299 0.25 8.92 -3.55
CA LEU A 299 0.04 10.16 -2.82
C LEU A 299 1.16 11.14 -3.16
N SER A 300 0.79 12.34 -3.59
CA SER A 300 1.73 13.45 -3.77
C SER A 300 1.65 14.38 -2.56
N PHE A 301 2.81 14.74 -2.01
CA PHE A 301 2.90 15.60 -0.83
C PHE A 301 3.36 17.00 -1.24
N GLY A 302 2.62 18.03 -0.82
CA GLY A 302 3.02 19.43 -0.98
C GLY A 302 4.21 19.81 -0.08
N GLU A 303 4.82 20.97 -0.32
CA GLU A 303 6.01 21.42 0.42
C GLU A 303 5.76 21.58 1.94
N GLY A 304 4.56 21.97 2.35
CA GLY A 304 4.17 22.04 3.76
C GLY A 304 4.20 20.67 4.45
N ALA A 305 3.62 19.65 3.82
CA ALA A 305 3.65 18.27 4.32
C ALA A 305 5.08 17.71 4.37
N LYS A 306 5.89 17.99 3.33
CA LYS A 306 7.32 17.61 3.33
C LYS A 306 8.13 18.31 4.43
N ALA A 307 7.77 19.53 4.83
CA ALA A 307 8.39 20.20 5.97
C ALA A 307 8.02 19.50 7.30
N ALA A 308 6.75 19.17 7.49
CA ALA A 308 6.28 18.41 8.65
C ALA A 308 6.95 17.03 8.76
N PHE A 309 7.07 16.28 7.66
CA PHE A 309 7.76 14.98 7.68
C PHE A 309 9.25 15.09 8.01
N ARG A 310 9.92 16.18 7.62
CA ARG A 310 11.31 16.44 8.01
C ARG A 310 11.43 16.69 9.51
N GLU A 311 10.48 17.40 10.10
CA GLU A 311 10.44 17.61 11.55
C GLU A 311 10.13 16.31 12.31
N MET A 312 9.15 15.54 11.85
CA MET A 312 8.84 14.22 12.41
C MET A 312 10.06 13.30 12.36
N TYR A 313 10.76 13.24 11.21
CA TYR A 313 12.00 12.50 11.07
C TYR A 313 13.06 12.98 12.08
N ALA A 314 13.28 14.29 12.18
CA ALA A 314 14.31 14.84 13.06
C ALA A 314 14.02 14.55 14.54
N ASN A 315 12.75 14.52 14.94
CA ASN A 315 12.34 14.14 16.28
C ASN A 315 12.51 12.64 16.53
N ALA A 316 12.02 11.79 15.62
CA ALA A 316 12.15 10.35 15.73
C ALA A 316 13.62 9.89 15.68
N ALA A 317 14.46 10.55 14.88
CA ALA A 317 15.90 10.26 14.76
C ALA A 317 16.68 10.45 16.07
N LYS A 318 16.20 11.28 17.01
CA LYS A 318 16.78 11.41 18.36
C LYS A 318 16.78 10.10 19.13
N HIS A 319 15.89 9.18 18.77
CA HIS A 319 15.77 7.87 19.37
C HIS A 319 16.44 6.75 18.57
N GLY A 320 17.15 7.09 17.49
CA GLY A 320 17.77 6.13 16.59
C GLY A 320 16.78 5.46 15.64
N ILE A 321 17.31 4.56 14.81
CA ILE A 321 16.55 3.76 13.85
C ILE A 321 16.43 2.34 14.40
N ILE A 322 15.20 1.85 14.53
CA ILE A 322 14.91 0.48 14.95
C ILE A 322 15.17 -0.45 13.77
N THR A 323 16.15 -1.35 13.90
CA THR A 323 16.53 -2.28 12.83
C THR A 323 16.22 -3.74 13.16
N SER A 324 15.65 -4.03 14.33
CA SER A 324 15.15 -5.34 14.74
C SER A 324 13.86 -5.17 15.55
N LEU A 325 12.92 -6.10 15.38
CA LEU A 325 11.69 -6.20 16.19
C LEU A 325 11.77 -7.35 17.19
N GLU A 326 12.89 -8.06 17.29
CA GLU A 326 13.10 -9.21 18.19
C GLU A 326 13.13 -8.82 19.67
#